data_AF-A0A7C5HMR1-F1
#
_entry.id   AF-A0A7C5HMR1-F1
#
_cell.length_a   1.000
_cell.length_b   1.000
_cell.length_c   1.000
_cell.angle_alpha   90.00
_cell.angle_beta   90.00
_cell.angle_gamma   90.00
#
_symmetry.space_group_name_H-M   'P 1'
#
loop_
_entity.id
_entity.type
_entity.pdbx_description
1 polymer ?
#
loop_
_entity_poly.entity_id
_entity_poly.type
_entity_poly.pdbx_seq_one_letter_code
_entity_poly.pdbx_strand_id
1 'polypeptide(L)'
;MKAKNCCKTMEAELVAWKANVYDIVRKMETLPGGEKEKILPNIEDLHILIAEMDERIDQIRDNCTPETGIDDIRTDKELFDKSLSTLRVTADQAMRGLGAGDFGG
;
A
#
# COMPACT_ATOMS: atom_id res chain seq x y z
N MET A 1 11.35 20.09 9.54
CA MET A 1 11.95 18.76 9.29
C MET A 1 12.90 18.93 8.10
N LYS A 2 14.19 18.53 8.17
CA LYS A 2 15.11 18.68 7.02
C LYS A 2 14.75 17.64 5.95
N ALA A 3 14.68 18.04 4.67
CA ALA A 3 14.21 17.22 3.54
C ALA A 3 14.85 15.82 3.44
N LYS A 4 16.15 15.69 3.78
CA LYS A 4 16.86 14.39 3.84
C LYS A 4 16.25 13.37 4.79
N ASN A 5 15.76 13.82 5.94
CA ASN A 5 15.08 12.91 6.89
C ASN A 5 13.69 12.54 6.36
N CYS A 6 13.07 13.37 5.52
CA CYS A 6 11.74 13.09 4.99
C CYS A 6 11.76 11.97 3.94
N CYS A 7 12.74 11.97 3.02
CA CYS A 7 12.81 10.91 2.01
C CYS A 7 13.08 9.53 2.63
N LYS A 8 14.06 9.43 3.52
CA LYS A 8 14.38 8.14 4.16
C LYS A 8 13.22 7.63 5.00
N THR A 9 12.52 8.52 5.71
CA THR A 9 11.31 8.16 6.45
C THR A 9 10.20 7.72 5.50
N MET A 10 9.96 8.43 4.40
CA MET A 10 8.91 8.07 3.44
C MET A 10 9.22 6.76 2.69
N GLU A 11 10.48 6.54 2.30
CA GLU A 11 10.91 5.25 1.74
C GLU A 11 10.67 4.12 2.73
N ALA A 12 11.08 4.29 3.99
CA ALA A 12 10.88 3.29 5.02
C ALA A 12 9.39 3.02 5.30
N GLU A 13 8.56 4.06 5.35
CA GLU A 13 7.11 3.94 5.50
C GLU A 13 6.48 3.22 4.31
N LEU A 14 6.88 3.54 3.08
CA LEU A 14 6.40 2.87 1.85
C LEU A 14 6.79 1.40 1.81
N VAL A 15 8.04 1.06 2.14
CA VAL A 15 8.49 -0.34 2.19
C VAL A 15 7.70 -1.12 3.24
N ALA A 16 7.48 -0.54 4.43
CA ALA A 16 6.69 -1.17 5.49
C ALA A 16 5.23 -1.37 5.07
N TRP A 17 4.61 -0.36 4.47
CA TRP A 17 3.25 -0.47 3.97
C TRP A 17 3.13 -1.49 2.84
N LYS A 18 4.07 -1.51 1.88
CA LYS A 18 4.06 -2.48 0.77
C LYS A 18 4.09 -3.91 1.32
N ALA A 19 4.93 -4.17 2.31
CA ALA A 19 5.00 -5.47 2.98
C ALA A 19 3.68 -5.84 3.67
N ASN A 20 3.09 -4.93 4.43
CA ASN A 20 1.80 -5.17 5.10
C ASN A 20 0.67 -5.48 4.10
N VAL A 21 0.62 -4.76 2.98
CA VAL A 21 -0.39 -4.97 1.93
C VAL A 21 -0.18 -6.31 1.26
N TYR A 22 1.06 -6.63 0.90
CA TYR A 22 1.41 -7.91 0.32
C TYR A 22 1.01 -9.09 1.22
N ASP A 23 1.20 -8.96 2.54
CA ASP A 23 0.76 -9.97 3.51
C ASP A 23 -0.76 -10.11 3.58
N ILE A 24 -1.51 -9.01 3.50
CA ILE A 24 -2.98 -9.02 3.44
C ILE A 24 -3.46 -9.72 2.16
N VAL A 25 -2.91 -9.34 1.01
CA VAL A 25 -3.24 -9.94 -0.29
C VAL A 25 -2.97 -11.43 -0.28
N ARG A 26 -1.82 -11.86 0.23
CA ARG A 26 -1.52 -13.30 0.38
C ARG A 26 -2.57 -14.02 1.20
N LYS A 27 -3.01 -13.46 2.33
CA LYS A 27 -4.07 -14.07 3.16
C LYS A 27 -5.38 -14.16 2.40
N MET A 28 -5.77 -13.11 1.69
CA MET A 28 -6.97 -13.10 0.84
C MET A 28 -6.91 -14.16 -0.27
N GLU A 29 -5.74 -14.36 -0.88
CA GLU A 29 -5.54 -15.37 -1.92
C GLU A 29 -5.61 -16.81 -1.41
N THR A 30 -5.36 -17.03 -0.12
CA THR A 30 -5.49 -18.35 0.54
C THR A 30 -6.92 -18.73 0.89
N LEU A 31 -7.89 -17.82 0.73
CA LEU A 31 -9.29 -18.11 1.00
C LEU A 31 -9.85 -19.19 0.06
N PRO A 32 -10.78 -20.04 0.54
CA PRO A 32 -11.44 -21.04 -0.29
C PRO A 32 -12.23 -20.38 -1.44
N GLY A 33 -12.36 -21.11 -2.56
CA GLY A 33 -12.76 -20.55 -3.86
C GLY A 33 -14.01 -19.65 -3.84
N GLY A 34 -15.07 -20.04 -3.12
CA GLY A 34 -16.32 -19.25 -3.06
C GLY A 34 -16.22 -17.94 -2.28
N GLU A 35 -15.24 -17.80 -1.38
CA GLU A 35 -14.95 -16.53 -0.69
C GLU A 35 -13.95 -15.71 -1.48
N LYS A 36 -12.94 -16.37 -2.06
CA LYS A 36 -11.96 -15.74 -2.93
C LYS A 36 -12.62 -15.08 -4.14
N GLU A 37 -13.60 -15.73 -4.79
CA GLU A 37 -14.33 -15.15 -5.92
C GLU A 37 -15.06 -13.85 -5.56
N LYS A 38 -15.57 -13.72 -4.32
CA LYS A 38 -16.29 -12.52 -3.89
C LYS A 38 -15.39 -11.29 -3.74
N ILE A 39 -14.10 -11.52 -3.46
CA ILE A 39 -13.12 -10.46 -3.24
C ILE A 39 -12.04 -10.42 -4.31
N LEU A 40 -12.17 -11.21 -5.39
CA LEU A 40 -11.19 -11.29 -6.46
C LEU A 40 -10.90 -9.90 -7.08
N PRO A 41 -11.91 -9.04 -7.35
CA PRO A 41 -11.64 -7.69 -7.84
C PRO A 41 -10.83 -6.85 -6.84
N ASN A 42 -11.10 -7.00 -5.54
CA ASN A 42 -10.34 -6.32 -4.49
C ASN A 42 -8.89 -6.82 -4.44
N ILE A 43 -8.65 -8.11 -4.65
CA ILE A 43 -7.30 -8.70 -4.71
C ILE A 43 -6.54 -8.10 -5.90
N GLU A 44 -7.17 -7.99 -7.07
CA GLU A 44 -6.57 -7.38 -8.27
C GLU A 44 -6.23 -5.91 -8.05
N ASP A 45 -7.16 -5.13 -7.46
CA ASP A 45 -6.92 -3.72 -7.12
C ASP A 45 -5.75 -3.57 -6.13
N LEU A 46 -5.65 -4.45 -5.14
CA LEU A 46 -4.55 -4.43 -4.17
C LEU A 46 -3.19 -4.77 -4.83
N HIS A 47 -3.16 -5.67 -5.83
CA HIS A 47 -1.94 -5.94 -6.61
C HIS A 47 -1.49 -4.72 -7.43
N ILE A 48 -2.44 -3.99 -8.04
CA ILE A 48 -2.13 -2.73 -8.74
C ILE A 48 -1.53 -1.72 -7.75
N LEU A 49 -2.13 -1.57 -6.57
CA LEU A 49 -1.60 -0.67 -5.53
C LEU A 49 -0.19 -1.06 -5.06
N ILE A 50 0.11 -2.36 -4.92
CA ILE A 50 1.46 -2.82 -4.58
C ILE A 50 2.47 -2.39 -5.66
N ALA A 51 2.10 -2.52 -6.94
CA ALA A 51 2.97 -2.12 -8.05
C ALA A 51 3.21 -0.60 -8.06
N GLU A 52 2.16 0.22 -7.88
CA GLU A 52 2.28 1.67 -7.77
C GLU A 52 3.18 2.11 -6.60
N MET A 53 3.10 1.39 -5.48
CA MET A 53 3.97 1.64 -4.33
C MET A 53 5.43 1.32 -4.63
N ASP A 54 5.71 0.26 -5.39
CA ASP A 54 7.07 -0.09 -5.79
C ASP A 54 7.67 0.98 -6.71
N GLU A 55 6.91 1.43 -7.72
CA GLU A 55 7.35 2.51 -8.60
C GLU A 55 7.67 3.79 -7.83
N ARG A 56 6.86 4.13 -6.81
CA ARG A 56 7.13 5.31 -5.96
C ARG A 56 8.36 5.13 -5.07
N ILE A 57 8.60 3.93 -4.54
CA ILE A 57 9.82 3.65 -3.77
C ILE A 57 11.04 3.89 -4.66
N ASP A 58 11.02 3.39 -5.90
CA ASP A 58 12.11 3.57 -6.84
C ASP A 58 12.28 5.05 -7.23
N GLN A 59 11.19 5.78 -7.48
CA GLN A 59 11.24 7.24 -7.69
C GLN A 59 11.86 7.98 -6.51
N ILE A 60 11.54 7.62 -5.27
CA ILE A 60 12.12 8.27 -4.08
C ILE A 60 13.62 7.95 -3.98
N ARG A 61 14.03 6.72 -4.31
CA ARG A 61 15.45 6.32 -4.31
C ARG A 61 16.26 7.07 -5.37
N ASP A 62 15.71 7.20 -6.57
CA ASP A 62 16.37 7.86 -7.69
C ASP A 62 16.45 9.37 -7.51
N ASN A 63 15.36 9.98 -7.01
CA ASN A 63 15.27 11.44 -6.89
C ASN A 63 15.82 11.97 -5.58
N CYS A 64 15.91 11.16 -4.52
CA CYS A 64 16.38 11.66 -3.24
C CYS A 64 17.91 11.53 -3.08
N THR A 65 18.63 12.60 -3.40
CA THR A 65 20.07 12.65 -3.18
C THR A 65 20.41 13.03 -1.74
N PRO A 66 21.53 12.51 -1.19
CA PRO A 66 22.06 12.91 0.10
C PRO A 66 22.73 14.29 0.08
N GLU A 67 22.55 15.13 -0.93
CA GLU A 67 23.02 16.53 -0.93
C GLU A 67 21.88 17.54 -0.98
N THR A 68 20.90 17.36 -1.86
CA THR A 68 19.80 18.31 -2.07
C THR A 68 18.56 18.00 -1.22
N GLY A 69 18.28 16.72 -0.95
CA GLY A 69 16.90 16.31 -0.65
C GLY A 69 15.98 16.53 -1.86
N ILE A 70 14.74 16.04 -1.78
CA ILE A 70 13.70 16.37 -2.78
C ILE A 70 13.20 17.78 -2.49
N ASP A 71 13.26 18.67 -3.49
CA ASP A 71 12.90 20.09 -3.36
C ASP A 71 11.39 20.32 -3.16
N ASP A 72 10.53 19.40 -3.62
CA ASP A 72 9.08 19.41 -3.33
C ASP A 72 8.53 17.99 -3.14
N ILE A 73 8.54 17.53 -1.89
CA ILE A 73 7.99 16.22 -1.49
C ILE A 73 6.50 16.30 -1.13
N ARG A 74 5.90 17.49 -1.12
CA ARG A 74 4.51 17.66 -0.64
C ARG A 74 3.52 16.99 -1.57
N THR A 75 3.69 17.14 -2.88
CA THR A 75 2.82 16.49 -3.86
C THR A 75 2.92 14.96 -3.78
N ASP A 76 4.14 14.43 -3.66
CA ASP A 76 4.37 12.98 -3.53
C ASP A 76 3.80 12.43 -2.21
N LYS A 77 3.92 13.22 -1.12
CA LYS A 77 3.32 12.90 0.17
C LYS A 77 1.79 12.89 0.11
N GLU A 78 1.17 13.86 -0.54
CA GLU A 78 -0.30 13.91 -0.70
C GLU A 78 -0.80 12.75 -1.55
N LEU A 79 -0.09 12.43 -2.63
CA LEU A 79 -0.36 11.25 -3.46
C LEU A 79 -0.20 9.95 -2.64
N PHE A 80 0.78 9.90 -1.75
CA PHE A 80 1.00 8.78 -0.82
C PHE A 80 -0.14 8.62 0.17
N ASP A 81 -0.52 9.69 0.88
CA ASP A 81 -1.62 9.69 1.84
C ASP A 81 -2.93 9.25 1.15
N LYS A 82 -3.14 9.67 -0.10
CA LYS A 82 -4.27 9.23 -0.93
C LYS A 82 -4.22 7.72 -1.21
N SER A 83 -3.09 7.19 -1.70
CA SER A 83 -2.94 5.75 -1.98
C SER A 83 -3.15 4.90 -0.72
N LEU A 84 -2.66 5.34 0.44
CA LEU A 84 -2.92 4.68 1.72
C LEU A 84 -4.41 4.70 2.12
N SER A 85 -5.09 5.81 1.86
CA SER A 85 -6.53 5.91 2.14
C SER A 85 -7.34 4.96 1.25
N THR A 86 -7.00 4.88 -0.05
CA THR A 86 -7.64 3.95 -1.00
C THR A 86 -7.44 2.52 -0.55
N LEU A 87 -6.20 2.14 -0.21
CA LEU A 87 -5.86 0.82 0.30
C LEU A 87 -6.74 0.43 1.49
N ARG A 88 -6.86 1.32 2.49
CA ARG A 88 -7.66 1.08 3.68
C ARG A 88 -9.13 0.83 3.34
N VAL A 89 -9.68 1.61 2.41
CA VAL A 89 -11.06 1.45 1.95
C VAL A 89 -11.24 0.12 1.21
N THR A 90 -10.34 -0.23 0.30
CA THR A 90 -10.40 -1.50 -0.45
C THR A 90 -10.28 -2.71 0.46
N ALA A 91 -9.39 -2.65 1.47
CA ALA A 91 -9.25 -3.71 2.48
C ALA A 91 -10.50 -3.84 3.36
N ASP A 92 -11.08 -2.73 3.83
CA ASP A 92 -12.32 -2.73 4.60
C ASP A 92 -13.50 -3.27 3.79
N GLN A 93 -13.56 -2.96 2.48
CA GLN A 93 -14.57 -3.49 1.56
C GLN A 93 -14.42 -5.00 1.38
N ALA A 94 -13.20 -5.49 1.17
CA ALA A 94 -12.92 -6.93 1.07
C ALA A 94 -13.37 -7.66 2.35
N MET A 95 -13.05 -7.13 3.53
CA MET A 95 -13.50 -7.72 4.81
C MET A 95 -15.03 -7.72 4.96
N ARG A 96 -15.73 -6.70 4.45
CA ARG A 96 -17.20 -6.70 4.42
C ARG A 96 -17.78 -7.74 3.46
N GLY A 97 -17.12 -7.95 2.31
CA GLY A 97 -17.52 -8.95 1.31
C GLY A 97 -17.40 -10.39 1.82
N LEU A 98 -16.46 -10.64 2.74
CA LEU A 98 -16.29 -11.91 3.44
C LEU A 98 -17.38 -12.16 4.50
N GLY A 99 -18.08 -11.11 4.93
CA GLY A 99 -19.04 -11.16 6.05
C GLY A 99 -18.32 -11.28 7.40
N ALA A 100 -18.87 -10.67 8.45
CA ALA A 100 -18.29 -10.64 9.80
C ALA A 100 -18.26 -12.02 10.52
N GLY A 101 -18.38 -13.12 9.77
CA GLY A 101 -18.71 -14.45 10.30
C GLY A 101 -17.56 -15.43 10.48
N ASP A 102 -16.34 -15.17 9.97
CA ASP A 102 -15.34 -16.26 9.86
C ASP A 102 -13.92 -15.96 10.40
N PHE A 103 -13.71 -14.81 11.06
CA PHE A 103 -12.47 -14.59 11.85
C PHE A 103 -12.58 -15.11 13.29
N GLY A 104 -13.45 -16.09 13.54
CA GLY A 104 -13.68 -16.63 14.88
C GLY A 104 -14.47 -17.93 14.87
N GLY A 105 -13.74 -19.04 14.78
CA GLY A 105 -14.17 -20.41 15.10
C GLY A 105 -12.98 -21.21 15.60
#